data_AF-A0AAW2W0Q1-F1
#
_entry.id   AF-A0AAW2W0Q1-F1
#
_cell.length_a   1.000
_cell.length_b   1.000
_cell.length_c   1.000
_cell.angle_alpha   90.00
_cell.angle_beta   90.00
_cell.angle_gamma   90.00
#
_symmetry.space_group_name_H-M   'P 1'
#
loop_
_entity.id
_entity.type
_entity.pdbx_description
1 polymer ?
#
loop_
_entity_poly.entity_id
_entity_poly.type
_entity_poly.pdbx_seq_one_letter_code
_entity_poly.pdbx_strand_id
1 'polypeptide(L)'
;MSRRPVNPSLKRKRPETDSPGLVDAERAILDSIKGKKDLGIWARDIKQETKLTDHVVNKSLKSLLAKKLIKEVVNIQNKGKKHYMAFEFEPSKEISGGEWYVDGNLDKELINVLKQLCFRYLRTQKVATLDGVYNELKKNRVVTFDISNQQVSEILNSMVLDNDLIEVKSTGLGDYHSIPIGTVCYRIASAAGVAKGPKMGAFASIPCGACPRISLCTPDGVISPGTCVYYTKWLSIDF
;
A
#
# COMPACT_ATOMS: atom_id res chain seq x y z
N MET A 1 7.35 -87.10 -1.41
CA MET A 1 6.69 -86.14 -2.32
C MET A 1 6.61 -84.81 -1.58
N SER A 2 7.52 -83.88 -1.88
CA SER A 2 7.32 -82.70 -2.77
C SER A 2 6.60 -81.54 -2.05
N ARG A 3 7.00 -80.27 -2.08
CA ARG A 3 8.14 -79.48 -2.60
C ARG A 3 8.02 -78.11 -1.89
N ARG A 4 9.13 -77.41 -1.59
CA ARG A 4 9.11 -75.95 -1.29
C ARG A 4 8.74 -75.16 -2.55
N PRO A 5 8.16 -73.94 -2.41
CA PRO A 5 8.89 -72.72 -2.82
C PRO A 5 8.65 -71.53 -1.85
N VAL A 6 9.67 -70.74 -1.46
CA VAL A 6 10.20 -69.49 -2.07
C VAL A 6 9.34 -68.23 -1.82
N ASN A 7 9.96 -67.25 -1.11
CA ASN A 7 9.51 -65.88 -0.78
C ASN A 7 9.42 -64.97 -2.03
N PRO A 8 8.67 -63.83 -2.07
CA PRO A 8 9.40 -62.55 -1.88
C PRO A 8 8.61 -61.30 -1.39
N SER A 9 9.43 -60.38 -0.84
CA SER A 9 9.35 -58.91 -0.94
C SER A 9 8.27 -58.12 -0.17
N LEU A 10 8.68 -57.71 1.03
CA LEU A 10 8.43 -56.36 1.59
C LEU A 10 8.66 -55.30 0.50
N LYS A 11 7.61 -54.55 0.13
CA LYS A 11 7.72 -53.34 -0.69
C LYS A 11 8.48 -52.27 0.07
N ARG A 12 9.80 -52.20 -0.13
CA ARG A 12 10.62 -51.04 0.23
C ARG A 12 10.09 -49.83 -0.54
N LYS A 13 9.66 -48.81 0.21
CA LYS A 13 9.38 -47.46 -0.29
C LYS A 13 10.68 -46.94 -0.92
N ARG A 14 10.69 -46.80 -2.25
CA ARG A 14 11.83 -46.32 -3.03
C ARG A 14 12.16 -44.89 -2.53
N PRO A 15 13.42 -44.57 -2.21
CA PRO A 15 13.82 -43.18 -2.02
C PRO A 15 13.55 -42.45 -3.33
N GLU A 16 12.80 -41.34 -3.28
CA GLU A 16 12.64 -40.45 -4.43
C GLU A 16 14.03 -39.94 -4.83
N THR A 17 14.62 -40.60 -5.81
CA THR A 17 15.85 -40.13 -6.44
C THR A 17 15.37 -39.08 -7.42
N ASP A 18 15.62 -37.80 -7.08
CA ASP A 18 15.36 -36.68 -7.98
C ASP A 18 15.94 -37.02 -9.35
N SER A 19 15.08 -37.11 -10.35
CA SER A 19 15.48 -37.35 -11.74
C SER A 19 16.51 -36.28 -12.15
N PRO A 20 17.67 -36.63 -12.75
CA PRO A 20 18.73 -35.68 -13.06
C PRO A 20 18.25 -34.43 -13.81
N GLY A 21 17.33 -34.60 -14.76
CA GLY A 21 16.77 -33.49 -15.53
C GLY A 21 15.91 -32.49 -14.74
N LEU A 22 15.40 -32.86 -13.56
CA LEU A 22 14.68 -31.94 -12.68
C LEU A 22 15.64 -31.00 -11.93
N VAL A 23 16.82 -31.50 -11.57
CA VAL A 23 17.87 -30.71 -10.91
C VAL A 23 18.46 -29.69 -11.88
N ASP A 24 18.66 -30.09 -13.15
CA ASP A 24 19.11 -29.17 -14.21
C ASP A 24 18.06 -28.09 -14.51
N ALA A 25 16.77 -28.46 -14.51
CA ALA A 25 15.67 -27.50 -14.66
C ALA A 25 15.58 -26.52 -13.48
N GLU A 26 15.76 -27.01 -12.24
CA GLU A 26 15.81 -26.15 -11.04
C GLU A 26 16.96 -25.14 -11.11
N ARG A 27 18.15 -25.57 -11.55
CA ARG A 27 19.31 -24.69 -11.70
C ARG A 27 19.08 -23.63 -12.78
N ALA A 28 18.56 -24.02 -13.95
CA ALA A 28 18.25 -23.08 -15.04
C ALA A 28 17.20 -22.02 -14.64
N ILE A 29 16.17 -22.43 -13.87
CA ILE A 29 15.17 -21.49 -13.33
C ILE A 29 15.81 -20.55 -12.30
N LEU A 30 16.66 -21.07 -11.41
CA LEU A 30 17.35 -20.26 -10.41
C LEU A 30 18.27 -19.22 -11.05
N ASP A 31 19.01 -19.59 -12.10
CA ASP A 31 19.91 -18.69 -12.82
C ASP A 31 19.15 -17.57 -13.55
N SER A 32 18.01 -17.90 -14.17
CA SER A 32 17.10 -16.91 -14.79
C SER A 32 16.53 -15.93 -13.75
N ILE A 33 16.12 -16.42 -12.58
CA ILE A 33 15.63 -15.57 -11.47
C ILE A 33 16.76 -14.66 -10.94
N LYS A 34 17.96 -15.21 -10.72
CA LYS A 34 19.12 -14.43 -10.25
C LYS A 34 19.56 -13.38 -11.27
N GLY A 35 19.41 -13.66 -12.56
CA GLY A 35 19.71 -12.71 -13.64
C GLY A 35 18.87 -11.43 -13.61
N LYS A 36 17.63 -11.49 -13.08
CA LYS A 36 16.74 -10.31 -12.96
C LYS A 36 16.89 -9.53 -11.66
N LYS A 37 17.72 -10.00 -10.72
CA LYS A 37 18.06 -9.32 -9.46
C LYS A 37 16.82 -8.81 -8.68
N ASP A 38 16.74 -7.50 -8.50
CA ASP A 38 15.79 -6.74 -7.68
C ASP A 38 14.43 -6.49 -8.34
N LEU A 39 14.33 -6.71 -9.66
CA LEU A 39 13.07 -6.63 -10.40
C LEU A 39 12.27 -7.95 -10.35
N GLY A 40 12.92 -9.05 -10.00
CA GLY A 40 12.32 -10.37 -10.05
C GLY A 40 11.81 -10.76 -11.45
N ILE A 41 11.16 -11.90 -11.56
CA ILE A 41 10.69 -12.44 -12.84
C ILE A 41 9.29 -13.01 -12.72
N TRP A 42 8.45 -12.76 -13.72
CA TRP A 42 7.11 -13.33 -13.77
C TRP A 42 7.15 -14.81 -14.16
N ALA A 43 6.27 -15.61 -13.57
CA ALA A 43 6.12 -17.03 -13.88
C ALA A 43 6.02 -17.35 -15.40
N ARG A 44 5.44 -16.45 -16.21
CA ARG A 44 5.36 -16.62 -17.67
C ARG A 44 6.71 -16.37 -18.36
N ASP A 45 7.47 -15.39 -17.89
CA ASP A 45 8.74 -15.02 -18.49
C ASP A 45 9.80 -16.09 -18.17
N ILE A 46 9.75 -16.71 -16.98
CA ILE A 46 10.56 -17.90 -16.66
C ILE A 46 10.34 -19.00 -17.70
N LYS A 47 9.09 -19.26 -18.12
CA LYS A 47 8.78 -20.28 -19.12
C LYS A 47 9.38 -19.93 -20.48
N GLN A 48 9.27 -18.67 -20.89
CA GLN A 48 9.82 -18.20 -22.17
C GLN A 48 11.35 -18.27 -22.19
N GLU A 49 12.02 -17.89 -21.10
CA GLU A 49 13.48 -17.91 -21.01
C GLU A 49 14.05 -19.32 -20.89
N THR A 50 13.43 -20.17 -20.06
CA THR A 50 13.93 -21.54 -19.81
C THR A 50 13.48 -22.54 -20.87
N LYS A 51 12.47 -22.21 -21.68
CA LYS A 51 11.86 -23.11 -22.68
C LYS A 51 11.39 -24.45 -22.09
N LEU A 52 11.06 -24.47 -20.80
CA LEU A 52 10.59 -25.63 -20.07
C LEU A 52 9.06 -25.74 -20.10
N THR A 53 8.55 -26.96 -19.86
CA THR A 53 7.10 -27.20 -19.80
C THR A 53 6.50 -26.70 -18.48
N ASP A 54 5.22 -26.33 -18.53
CA ASP A 54 4.47 -25.80 -17.38
C ASP A 54 4.55 -26.69 -16.13
N HIS A 55 4.47 -28.01 -16.32
CA HIS A 55 4.52 -28.97 -15.22
C HIS A 55 5.89 -28.97 -14.53
N VAL A 56 6.98 -28.92 -15.29
CA VAL A 56 8.34 -28.89 -14.76
C VAL A 56 8.61 -27.57 -14.05
N VAL A 57 8.25 -26.44 -14.65
CA VAL A 57 8.42 -25.11 -14.04
C VAL A 57 7.66 -25.01 -12.72
N ASN A 58 6.40 -25.43 -12.66
CA ASN A 58 5.62 -25.38 -11.43
C ASN A 58 6.17 -26.33 -10.34
N LYS A 59 6.67 -27.51 -10.71
CA LYS A 59 7.29 -28.46 -9.76
C LYS A 59 8.61 -27.90 -9.21
N SER A 60 9.46 -27.38 -10.08
CA SER A 60 10.74 -26.77 -9.72
C SER A 60 10.55 -25.51 -8.88
N LEU A 61 9.59 -24.64 -9.20
CA LEU A 61 9.27 -23.46 -8.37
C LEU A 61 8.83 -23.85 -6.96
N LYS A 62 7.97 -24.87 -6.81
CA LYS A 62 7.56 -25.37 -5.48
C LYS A 62 8.75 -25.94 -4.70
N SER A 63 9.63 -26.68 -5.37
CA SER A 63 10.85 -27.23 -4.78
C SER A 63 11.82 -26.11 -4.33
N LEU A 64 12.04 -25.11 -5.18
CA LEU A 64 12.90 -23.95 -4.89
C LEU A 64 12.35 -23.06 -3.75
N LEU A 65 11.03 -22.88 -3.68
CA LEU A 65 10.36 -22.21 -2.55
C LEU A 65 10.53 -23.01 -1.24
N ALA A 66 10.35 -24.34 -1.28
CA ALA A 66 10.54 -25.20 -0.12
C ALA A 66 11.99 -25.19 0.38
N LYS A 67 12.96 -25.09 -0.55
CA LYS A 67 14.39 -24.95 -0.25
C LYS A 67 14.80 -23.53 0.19
N LYS A 68 13.87 -22.57 0.23
CA LYS A 68 14.12 -21.14 0.55
C LYS A 68 15.17 -20.47 -0.33
N LEU A 69 15.33 -20.92 -1.57
CA LEU A 69 16.25 -20.30 -2.54
C LEU A 69 15.60 -19.13 -3.27
N ILE A 70 14.27 -19.16 -3.39
CA ILE A 70 13.46 -18.12 -4.01
C ILE A 70 12.31 -17.72 -3.07
N LYS A 71 11.79 -16.51 -3.25
CA LYS A 71 10.59 -16.01 -2.58
C LYS A 71 9.59 -15.48 -3.61
N GLU A 72 8.31 -15.58 -3.27
CA GLU A 72 7.23 -14.99 -4.06
C GLU A 72 7.09 -13.51 -3.65
N VAL A 73 7.13 -12.61 -4.63
CA VAL A 73 7.01 -11.17 -4.43
C VAL A 73 5.76 -10.69 -5.15
N VAL A 74 4.95 -9.90 -4.46
CA VAL A 74 3.78 -9.23 -5.07
C VAL A 74 4.25 -7.96 -5.75
N ASN A 75 3.95 -7.82 -7.04
CA ASN A 75 4.21 -6.58 -7.77
C ASN A 75 3.01 -5.63 -7.60
N ILE A 76 3.23 -4.43 -7.07
CA ILE A 76 2.15 -3.46 -6.82
C ILE A 76 1.52 -2.93 -8.09
N GLN A 77 2.29 -2.77 -9.17
CA GLN A 77 1.75 -2.37 -10.47
C GLN A 77 0.87 -3.47 -11.07
N ASN A 78 1.13 -4.74 -10.73
CA ASN A 78 0.45 -5.89 -11.30
C ASN A 78 0.11 -6.94 -10.22
N LYS A 79 -0.79 -6.59 -9.30
CA LYS A 79 -1.20 -7.45 -8.15
C LYS A 79 -1.72 -8.84 -8.53
N GLY A 80 -2.14 -9.06 -9.77
CA GLY A 80 -2.62 -10.36 -10.26
C GLY A 80 -1.53 -11.33 -10.75
N LYS A 81 -0.26 -10.89 -10.85
CA LYS A 81 0.84 -11.69 -11.41
C LYS A 81 1.84 -12.09 -10.32
N LYS A 82 2.14 -13.38 -10.23
CA LYS A 82 3.14 -13.93 -9.30
C LYS A 82 4.56 -13.67 -9.82
N HIS A 83 5.31 -12.81 -9.14
CA HIS A 83 6.73 -12.61 -9.40
C HIS A 83 7.58 -13.45 -8.44
N TYR A 84 8.69 -13.98 -8.93
CA TYR A 84 9.66 -14.71 -8.12
C TYR A 84 10.98 -13.98 -8.09
N MET A 85 11.65 -14.02 -6.96
CA MET A 85 12.93 -13.38 -6.71
C MET A 85 13.83 -14.32 -5.92
N ALA A 86 15.14 -14.22 -6.09
CA ALA A 86 16.05 -14.99 -5.24
C ALA A 86 15.92 -14.51 -3.79
N PHE A 87 16.05 -15.42 -2.83
CA PHE A 87 15.86 -15.10 -1.41
C PHE A 87 16.82 -14.01 -0.92
N GLU A 88 18.03 -14.00 -1.48
CA GLU A 88 19.11 -13.06 -1.19
C GLU A 88 18.85 -11.62 -1.66
N PHE A 89 17.91 -11.37 -2.57
CA PHE A 89 17.63 -10.04 -3.09
C PHE A 89 16.44 -9.38 -2.40
N GLU A 90 16.55 -8.09 -2.10
CA GLU A 90 15.43 -7.27 -1.64
C GLU A 90 14.70 -6.67 -2.86
N PRO A 91 13.36 -6.62 -2.84
CA PRO A 91 12.61 -6.08 -3.96
C PRO A 91 12.85 -4.58 -4.12
N SER A 92 13.03 -4.14 -5.37
CA SER A 92 13.23 -2.71 -5.68
C SER A 92 12.01 -1.87 -5.26
N LYS A 93 12.22 -0.57 -5.01
CA LYS A 93 11.14 0.37 -4.64
C LYS A 93 10.01 0.43 -5.68
N GLU A 94 10.29 0.12 -6.94
CA GLU A 94 9.30 0.12 -8.03
C GLU A 94 8.30 -1.03 -7.93
N ILE A 95 8.74 -2.17 -7.38
CA ILE A 95 7.93 -3.40 -7.27
C ILE A 95 7.31 -3.53 -5.88
N SER A 96 8.11 -3.22 -4.85
CA SER A 96 7.68 -3.17 -3.46
C SER A 96 6.85 -1.93 -3.13
N GLY A 97 6.82 -0.91 -4.00
CA GLY A 97 6.03 0.31 -3.83
C GLY A 97 6.60 1.29 -2.81
N GLY A 98 7.78 0.98 -2.28
CA GLY A 98 8.47 1.80 -1.29
C GLY A 98 8.03 1.50 0.15
N GLU A 99 8.46 2.37 1.05
CA GLU A 99 8.42 2.17 2.50
C GLU A 99 6.99 2.22 3.11
N TRP A 100 5.97 2.56 2.31
CA TRP A 100 4.57 2.57 2.72
C TRP A 100 3.82 1.26 2.47
N TYR A 101 4.47 0.29 1.83
CA TYR A 101 3.83 -0.96 1.45
C TYR A 101 4.43 -2.15 2.20
N VAL A 102 3.54 -2.98 2.73
CA VAL A 102 3.88 -4.26 3.35
C VAL A 102 3.14 -5.33 2.55
N ASP A 103 3.88 -6.31 2.03
CA ASP A 103 3.34 -7.43 1.24
C ASP A 103 2.44 -6.99 0.06
N GLY A 104 2.80 -5.88 -0.60
CA GLY A 104 2.07 -5.34 -1.75
C GLY A 104 0.78 -4.59 -1.42
N ASN A 105 0.52 -4.34 -0.14
CA ASN A 105 -0.59 -3.50 0.33
C ASN A 105 -0.07 -2.26 1.03
N LEU A 106 -0.72 -1.13 0.75
CA LEU A 106 -0.42 0.14 1.41
C LEU A 106 -0.81 0.02 2.89
N ASP A 107 0.14 0.27 3.77
CA ASP A 107 -0.06 0.26 5.21
C ASP A 107 -0.78 1.53 5.67
N LYS A 108 -2.11 1.52 5.50
CA LYS A 108 -2.98 2.63 5.89
C LYS A 108 -3.01 2.83 7.40
N GLU A 109 -2.84 1.77 8.17
CA GLU A 109 -2.85 1.84 9.64
C GLU A 109 -1.64 2.63 10.11
N LEU A 110 -0.47 2.30 9.57
CA LEU A 110 0.75 3.03 9.86
C LEU A 110 0.66 4.50 9.46
N ILE A 111 0.21 4.79 8.23
CA ILE A 111 0.01 6.17 7.75
C ILE A 111 -0.89 6.94 8.72
N ASN A 112 -1.99 6.32 9.15
CA ASN A 112 -2.92 6.96 10.08
C ASN A 112 -2.32 7.21 11.47
N VAL A 113 -1.54 6.25 12.00
CA VAL A 113 -0.81 6.44 13.27
C VAL A 113 0.17 7.60 13.17
N LEU A 114 0.95 7.68 12.08
CA LEU A 114 1.89 8.79 11.86
C LEU A 114 1.17 10.14 11.73
N LYS A 115 0.06 10.20 10.97
CA LYS A 115 -0.79 11.41 10.88
C LYS A 115 -1.26 11.87 12.27
N GLN A 116 -1.74 10.94 13.10
CA GLN A 116 -2.20 11.25 14.46
C GLN A 116 -1.07 11.78 15.35
N LEU A 117 0.13 11.21 15.24
CA LEU A 117 1.30 11.68 15.98
C LEU A 117 1.73 13.09 15.55
N CYS A 118 1.79 13.34 14.24
CA CYS A 118 2.05 14.67 13.68
C CYS A 118 1.04 15.70 14.20
N PHE A 119 -0.26 15.35 14.14
CA PHE A 119 -1.34 16.22 14.60
C PHE A 119 -1.25 16.51 16.10
N ARG A 120 -0.93 15.49 16.92
CA ARG A 120 -0.75 15.64 18.37
C ARG A 120 0.41 16.58 18.70
N TYR A 121 1.53 16.44 18.01
CA TYR A 121 2.68 17.32 18.19
C TYR A 121 2.36 18.77 17.81
N LEU A 122 1.75 18.98 16.64
CA LEU A 122 1.36 20.30 16.15
C LEU A 122 0.30 20.97 17.03
N ARG A 123 -0.55 20.19 17.70
CA ARG A 123 -1.53 20.73 18.66
C ARG A 123 -0.84 21.31 19.91
N THR A 124 0.28 20.72 20.32
CA THR A 124 1.05 21.19 21.48
C THR A 124 1.94 22.38 21.13
N GLN A 125 2.65 22.33 20.00
CA GLN A 125 3.59 23.38 19.58
C GLN A 125 2.93 24.55 18.84
N LYS A 126 1.68 24.39 18.39
CA LYS A 126 0.91 25.29 17.50
C LYS A 126 1.48 25.46 16.09
N VAL A 127 2.81 25.53 15.96
CA VAL A 127 3.57 25.59 14.71
C VAL A 127 4.76 24.64 14.80
N ALA A 128 5.06 23.92 13.71
CA ALA A 128 6.29 23.11 13.65
C ALA A 128 6.91 23.09 12.25
N THR A 129 8.23 22.93 12.18
CA THR A 129 8.97 22.64 10.94
C THR A 129 8.99 21.15 10.65
N LEU A 130 9.33 20.76 9.42
CA LEU A 130 9.53 19.37 9.05
C LEU A 130 10.53 18.68 9.99
N ASP A 131 11.69 19.30 10.23
CA ASP A 131 12.72 18.76 11.12
C ASP A 131 12.23 18.65 12.57
N GLY A 132 11.41 19.60 13.03
CA GLY A 132 10.79 19.55 14.35
C GLY A 132 9.88 18.33 14.49
N VAL A 133 9.03 18.08 13.50
CA VAL A 133 8.15 16.90 13.46
C VAL A 133 8.97 15.61 13.39
N TYR A 134 9.97 15.56 12.51
CA TYR A 134 10.85 14.40 12.34
C TYR A 134 11.57 14.03 13.64
N ASN A 135 12.18 15.02 14.31
CA ASN A 135 12.89 14.80 15.56
C ASN A 135 11.97 14.33 16.68
N GLU A 136 10.74 14.85 16.74
CA GLU A 136 9.75 14.42 17.73
C GLU A 136 9.28 12.98 17.50
N LEU A 137 9.02 12.61 16.24
CA LEU A 137 8.64 11.24 15.89
C LEU A 137 9.76 10.25 16.23
N LYS A 138 11.02 10.63 15.95
CA LYS A 138 12.21 9.83 16.30
C LYS A 138 12.38 9.70 17.81
N LYS A 139 12.14 10.77 18.57
CA LYS A 139 12.29 10.80 20.03
C LYS A 139 11.26 9.94 20.73
N ASN A 140 10.00 9.98 20.28
CA ASN A 140 8.91 9.29 20.96
C ASN A 140 8.97 7.75 20.82
N ARG A 141 9.88 7.18 20.02
CA ARG A 141 10.04 5.73 19.78
C ARG A 141 8.70 4.99 19.66
N VAL A 142 7.69 5.63 19.06
CA VAL A 142 6.33 5.07 18.97
C VAL A 142 6.28 3.94 17.95
N VAL A 143 7.30 3.87 17.09
CA VAL A 143 7.30 3.03 15.92
C VAL A 143 8.56 2.18 15.91
N THR A 144 8.37 0.88 15.75
CA THR A 144 9.41 -0.15 15.81
C THR A 144 10.35 -0.12 14.61
N PHE A 145 10.11 0.77 13.65
CA PHE A 145 10.88 0.91 12.41
C PHE A 145 11.45 2.32 12.27
N ASP A 146 12.52 2.44 11.50
CA ASP A 146 13.19 3.70 11.20
C ASP A 146 12.36 4.54 10.22
N ILE A 147 11.93 5.72 10.67
CA ILE A 147 11.24 6.70 9.82
C ILE A 147 12.29 7.57 9.12
N SER A 148 12.13 7.76 7.80
CA SER A 148 12.94 8.67 7.00
C SER A 148 12.35 10.10 6.98
N ASN A 149 13.20 11.11 6.76
CA ASN A 149 12.76 12.51 6.64
C ASN A 149 11.77 12.68 5.46
N GLN A 150 11.98 11.93 4.38
CA GLN A 150 11.10 11.90 3.21
C GLN A 150 9.69 11.39 3.58
N GLN A 151 9.58 10.30 4.35
CA GLN A 151 8.28 9.80 4.80
C GLN A 151 7.50 10.84 5.61
N VAL A 152 8.18 11.58 6.49
CA VAL A 152 7.53 12.66 7.26
C VAL A 152 7.04 13.77 6.34
N SER A 153 7.85 14.15 5.33
CA SER A 153 7.45 15.12 4.31
C SER A 153 6.18 14.68 3.55
N GLU A 154 6.14 13.43 3.10
CA GLU A 154 4.99 12.86 2.39
C GLU A 154 3.72 12.84 3.25
N ILE A 155 3.85 12.49 4.55
CA ILE A 155 2.74 12.54 5.49
C ILE A 155 2.23 13.97 5.69
N LEU A 156 3.14 14.93 5.92
CA LEU A 156 2.77 16.34 6.10
C LEU A 156 2.08 16.90 4.84
N ASN A 157 2.62 16.61 3.66
CA ASN A 157 2.01 16.99 2.38
C ASN A 157 0.62 16.38 2.22
N SER A 158 0.44 15.09 2.55
CA SER A 158 -0.89 14.47 2.54
C SER A 158 -1.85 15.18 3.49
N MET A 159 -1.42 15.55 4.70
CA MET A 159 -2.26 16.27 5.65
C MET A 159 -2.57 17.71 5.20
N VAL A 160 -1.68 18.36 4.46
CA VAL A 160 -1.95 19.66 3.83
C VAL A 160 -2.99 19.51 2.72
N LEU A 161 -2.88 18.47 1.87
CA LEU A 161 -3.85 18.18 0.82
C LEU A 161 -5.25 17.86 1.39
N ASP A 162 -5.28 17.17 2.54
CA ASP A 162 -6.52 16.86 3.28
C ASP A 162 -7.10 18.10 4.00
N ASN A 163 -6.42 19.26 3.92
CA ASN A 163 -6.74 20.51 4.65
C ASN A 163 -6.69 20.38 6.19
N ASP A 164 -6.03 19.37 6.72
CA ASP A 164 -5.80 19.24 8.17
C ASP A 164 -4.73 20.24 8.63
N LEU A 165 -3.73 20.49 7.77
CA LEU A 165 -2.62 21.39 8.00
C LEU A 165 -2.56 22.50 6.95
N ILE A 166 -1.90 23.60 7.30
CA ILE A 166 -1.57 24.70 6.40
C ILE A 166 -0.06 24.88 6.41
N GLU A 167 0.54 24.87 5.22
CA GLU A 167 1.94 25.26 5.01
C GLU A 167 2.06 26.79 5.00
N VAL A 168 2.97 27.32 5.81
CA VAL A 168 3.21 28.75 5.97
C VAL A 168 4.71 29.02 6.07
N LYS A 169 5.12 30.25 5.76
CA LYS A 169 6.48 30.72 6.04
C LYS A 169 6.53 31.41 7.40
N SER A 170 7.56 31.11 8.17
CA SER A 170 7.78 31.73 9.48
C SER A 170 7.94 33.24 9.35
N THR A 171 7.25 33.97 10.23
CA THR A 171 7.39 35.43 10.40
C THR A 171 8.41 35.79 11.48
N GLY A 172 8.94 34.81 12.23
CA GLY A 172 9.83 35.03 13.37
C GLY A 172 9.17 35.71 14.58
N LEU A 173 7.84 35.85 14.59
CA LEU A 173 7.07 36.55 15.62
C LEU A 173 6.00 35.62 16.23
N GLY A 174 5.63 35.84 17.50
CA GLY A 174 4.59 35.07 18.19
C GLY A 174 4.91 33.57 18.26
N ASP A 175 3.98 32.73 17.82
CA ASP A 175 4.16 31.27 17.77
C ASP A 175 5.29 30.83 16.81
N TYR A 176 5.84 31.74 15.99
CA TYR A 176 6.97 31.49 15.08
C TYR A 176 8.32 31.96 15.63
N HIS A 177 8.39 32.48 16.87
CA HIS A 177 9.59 33.15 17.40
C HIS A 177 10.86 32.28 17.41
N SER A 178 10.72 30.97 17.61
CA SER A 178 11.84 30.01 17.61
C SER A 178 12.25 29.53 16.21
N ILE A 179 11.59 29.99 15.15
CA ILE A 179 11.80 29.52 13.77
C ILE A 179 12.35 30.67 12.93
N PRO A 180 13.48 30.48 12.21
CA PRO A 180 14.04 31.51 11.34
C PRO A 180 13.03 32.05 10.32
N ILE A 181 13.10 33.36 10.05
CA ILE A 181 12.18 34.03 9.13
C ILE A 181 12.30 33.41 7.73
N GLY A 182 11.16 33.14 7.10
CA GLY A 182 11.08 32.57 5.76
C GLY A 182 11.17 31.04 5.70
N THR A 183 11.49 30.37 6.82
CA THR A 183 11.49 28.90 6.90
C THR A 183 10.07 28.35 6.76
N VAL A 184 9.92 27.28 5.98
CA VAL A 184 8.63 26.58 5.81
C VAL A 184 8.27 25.86 7.10
N CYS A 185 7.04 26.06 7.55
CA CYS A 185 6.48 25.44 8.73
C CYS A 185 5.00 25.15 8.55
N TYR A 186 4.47 24.29 9.41
CA TYR A 186 3.13 23.76 9.35
C TYR A 186 2.39 24.15 10.61
N ARG A 187 1.11 24.45 10.46
CA ARG A 187 0.18 24.66 11.58
C ARG A 187 -1.13 23.94 11.31
N ILE A 188 -1.87 23.62 12.36
CA ILE A 188 -3.20 23.04 12.22
C ILE A 188 -4.13 24.06 11.57
N ALA A 189 -4.91 23.63 10.57
CA ALA A 189 -5.80 24.51 9.82
C ALA A 189 -6.87 25.18 10.70
N SER A 190 -7.20 24.59 11.85
CA SER A 190 -8.28 25.01 12.76
C SER A 190 -7.85 25.41 14.18
N ALA A 191 -6.63 25.91 14.38
CA ALA A 191 -6.16 26.32 15.73
C ALA A 191 -6.66 27.69 16.24
N ALA A 192 -7.59 28.36 15.54
CA ALA A 192 -8.19 29.60 16.04
C ALA A 192 -9.68 29.74 15.65
N GLY A 193 -10.57 29.25 16.52
CA GLY A 193 -11.90 29.84 16.72
C GLY A 193 -12.97 29.74 15.62
N VAL A 194 -12.79 29.00 14.52
CA VAL A 194 -13.88 28.82 13.52
C VAL A 194 -13.94 27.37 13.03
N ALA A 195 -14.99 26.67 13.48
CA ALA A 195 -15.71 25.52 12.92
C ALA A 195 -14.95 24.34 12.25
N LYS A 196 -15.29 23.14 12.74
CA LYS A 196 -15.16 21.81 12.12
C LYS A 196 -15.04 21.81 10.58
N GLY A 197 -13.85 21.50 10.06
CA GLY A 197 -13.60 21.13 8.66
C GLY A 197 -14.08 22.16 7.62
N PRO A 198 -13.93 21.86 6.31
CA PRO A 198 -14.71 22.56 5.31
C PRO A 198 -16.19 22.34 5.66
N LYS A 199 -16.88 23.39 6.12
CA LYS A 199 -18.34 23.34 6.25
C LYS A 199 -18.87 22.94 4.88
N MET A 200 -19.45 21.76 4.78
CA MET A 200 -20.14 21.32 3.58
C MET A 200 -21.07 22.47 3.16
N GLY A 201 -20.81 23.05 1.99
CA GLY A 201 -21.59 24.19 1.51
C GLY A 201 -23.07 23.80 1.49
N ALA A 202 -23.96 24.74 1.80
CA ALA A 202 -25.40 24.46 1.88
C ALA A 202 -25.93 23.72 0.62
N PHE A 203 -25.36 24.02 -0.54
CA PHE A 203 -25.67 23.37 -1.80
C PHE A 203 -25.21 21.90 -1.88
N ALA A 204 -24.03 21.57 -1.33
CA ALA A 204 -23.52 20.20 -1.27
C ALA A 204 -24.25 19.33 -0.23
N SER A 205 -24.95 19.95 0.73
CA SER A 205 -25.75 19.24 1.73
C SER A 205 -27.17 18.90 1.30
N ILE A 206 -27.62 19.35 0.12
CA ILE A 206 -28.97 19.08 -0.42
C ILE A 206 -28.88 18.29 -1.72
N PRO A 207 -29.91 17.48 -2.06
CA PRO A 207 -29.88 16.65 -3.27
C PRO A 207 -29.70 17.44 -4.57
N CYS A 208 -30.06 18.73 -4.58
CA CYS A 208 -29.84 19.61 -5.73
C CYS A 208 -28.37 19.77 -6.11
N GLY A 209 -27.45 19.77 -5.14
CA GLY A 209 -26.02 20.02 -5.38
C GLY A 209 -25.34 19.00 -6.29
N ALA A 210 -25.87 17.78 -6.32
CA ALA A 210 -25.37 16.68 -7.15
C ALA A 210 -26.41 16.20 -8.16
N CYS A 211 -27.51 16.93 -8.36
CA CYS A 211 -28.60 16.49 -9.23
C CYS A 211 -28.16 16.56 -10.71
N PRO A 212 -28.13 15.42 -11.43
CA PRO A 212 -27.66 15.39 -12.83
C PRO A 212 -28.64 16.06 -13.81
N ARG A 213 -29.86 16.38 -13.35
CA ARG A 213 -30.93 16.98 -14.15
C ARG A 213 -31.37 18.33 -13.62
N ILE A 214 -30.55 19.00 -12.79
CA ILE A 214 -30.92 20.28 -12.17
C ILE A 214 -31.27 21.37 -13.19
N SER A 215 -30.63 21.36 -14.37
CA SER A 215 -30.91 22.29 -15.46
C SER A 215 -32.28 22.11 -16.11
N LEU A 216 -32.93 20.96 -15.89
CA LEU A 216 -34.26 20.63 -16.40
C LEU A 216 -35.34 20.72 -15.31
N CYS A 217 -34.96 21.07 -14.08
CA CYS A 217 -35.87 21.12 -12.94
C CYS A 217 -36.57 22.48 -12.88
N THR A 218 -37.88 22.50 -13.10
CA THR A 218 -38.71 23.70 -13.01
C THR A 218 -39.98 23.42 -12.20
N PRO A 219 -40.59 24.43 -11.54
CA PRO A 219 -41.80 24.22 -10.73
C PRO A 219 -42.94 23.52 -11.48
N ASP A 220 -43.14 23.85 -12.76
CA ASP A 220 -44.22 23.32 -13.62
C ASP A 220 -43.73 22.29 -14.66
N GLY A 221 -42.48 21.82 -14.53
CA GLY A 221 -41.85 20.89 -15.47
C GLY A 221 -42.17 19.42 -15.17
N VAL A 222 -41.87 18.55 -16.14
CA VAL A 222 -41.92 17.08 -15.94
C VAL A 222 -40.97 16.65 -14.81
N ILE A 223 -39.83 17.33 -14.70
CA ILE A 223 -38.93 17.25 -13.55
C ILE A 223 -39.20 18.48 -12.70
N SER A 224 -39.85 18.28 -11.55
CA SER A 224 -40.20 19.38 -10.65
C SER A 224 -39.69 19.12 -9.23
N PRO A 225 -39.48 20.18 -8.42
CA PRO A 225 -39.19 20.02 -6.99
C PRO A 225 -40.31 19.30 -6.23
N GLY A 226 -41.58 19.51 -6.63
CA GLY A 226 -42.75 18.94 -5.94
C GLY A 226 -42.91 17.43 -6.14
N THR A 227 -42.43 16.89 -7.26
CA THR A 227 -42.44 15.45 -7.57
C THR A 227 -41.04 14.82 -7.53
N CYS A 228 -40.06 15.52 -6.93
CA CYS A 228 -38.66 15.10 -6.96
C CYS A 228 -38.40 13.89 -6.05
N VAL A 229 -38.04 12.75 -6.65
CA VAL A 229 -37.67 11.52 -5.94
C VAL A 229 -36.46 11.73 -5.02
N TYR A 230 -35.47 12.55 -5.43
CA TYR A 230 -34.30 12.82 -4.61
C TYR A 230 -34.66 13.59 -3.32
N TYR A 231 -35.58 14.55 -3.40
CA TYR A 231 -36.06 15.28 -2.23
C TYR A 231 -36.92 14.40 -1.34
N THR A 232 -37.82 13.61 -1.91
CA THR A 232 -38.70 12.70 -1.16
C THR A 232 -37.88 11.70 -0.34
N LYS A 233 -36.87 11.08 -0.96
CA LYS A 233 -35.93 10.19 -0.28
C LYS A 233 -35.06 10.91 0.76
N TRP A 234 -34.58 12.12 0.45
CA TRP A 234 -33.72 12.88 1.37
C TRP A 234 -34.48 13.38 2.60
N LEU A 235 -35.74 13.78 2.44
CA LEU A 235 -36.63 14.21 3.52
C LEU A 235 -37.32 13.05 4.23
N SER A 236 -37.13 11.81 3.79
CA SER A 236 -37.80 10.61 4.32
C SER A 236 -39.32 10.73 4.33
N ILE A 237 -39.90 11.25 3.24
CA ILE A 237 -41.36 11.44 3.10
C ILE A 237 -42.05 10.17 2.56
N ASP A 238 -41.29 9.18 2.10
CA ASP A 238 -41.82 7.86 1.71
C ASP A 238 -42.18 7.04 2.97
N PHE A 239 -43.48 6.81 3.19
CA PHE A 239 -44.03 5.82 4.15
C PHE A 239 -44.41 4.53 3.43
#